data_AF-A0A397S0I8-F1
#
_entry.id   AF-A0A397S0I8-F1
#
_cell.length_a   1.000
_cell.length_b   1.000
_cell.length_c   1.000
_cell.angle_alpha   90.00
_cell.angle_beta   90.00
_cell.angle_gamma   90.00
#
_symmetry.space_group_name_H-M   'P 1'
#
loop_
_entity.id
_entity.type
_entity.pdbx_description
1 polymer ?
#
loop_
_entity_poly.entity_id
_entity_poly.type
_entity_poly.pdbx_seq_one_letter_code
_entity_poly.pdbx_strand_id
1 'polypeptide(L)'
;MKKNIEGIEIEVINNHRFYLYPIEKKDKQLNFTTPQEIYYAGRAIDFVAGQKSWKTTIVSLFNYLYNMNPISDSEIINYVIPWLGRPIISKSEHYKASTVLCNGLYINLSFNSTQYYWILGDIIDLFKMDRNLFKVLLFFEPIAENRKLLSYIKDKNRNQFELYLKEKSLNFATIMKNVDTINTIFAKESSYVDLYYFDDHTRFYNEVHRFLRKISQKGKLDYAQKFEGTLKYLKDFYSDTKNIEFRY
;
A
#
# COMPACT_ATOMS: atom_id res chain seq x y z
N MET A 1 3.40 -9.10 14.69
CA MET A 1 2.30 -10.06 14.96
C MET A 1 1.63 -10.37 13.64
N LYS A 2 1.55 -11.65 13.25
CA LYS A 2 0.98 -12.12 11.98
C LYS A 2 -0.47 -12.52 12.20
N LYS A 3 -1.40 -12.04 11.38
CA LYS A 3 -2.83 -12.40 11.46
C LYS A 3 -3.38 -12.75 10.09
N ASN A 4 -4.31 -13.70 10.06
CA ASN A 4 -4.91 -14.22 8.84
C ASN A 4 -6.34 -13.73 8.73
N ILE A 5 -6.60 -12.80 7.80
CA ILE A 5 -7.96 -12.40 7.41
C ILE A 5 -8.15 -12.88 5.97
N GLU A 6 -9.10 -13.81 5.76
CA GLU A 6 -9.44 -14.33 4.43
C GLU A 6 -8.23 -14.93 3.66
N GLY A 7 -7.26 -15.53 4.37
CA GLY A 7 -6.05 -16.11 3.78
C GLY A 7 -4.90 -15.14 3.61
N ILE A 8 -5.06 -13.85 3.95
CA ILE A 8 -4.03 -12.83 3.79
C ILE A 8 -3.35 -12.58 5.14
N GLU A 9 -2.02 -12.71 5.15
CA GLU A 9 -1.19 -12.49 6.31
C GLU A 9 -0.87 -10.99 6.45
N ILE A 10 -1.32 -10.38 7.55
CA ILE A 10 -1.11 -8.97 7.85
C ILE A 10 0.05 -8.82 8.81
N GLU A 11 0.99 -7.93 8.47
CA GLU A 11 2.11 -7.54 9.31
C GLU A 11 2.04 -6.05 9.63
N VAL A 12 2.22 -5.69 10.90
CA VAL A 12 2.29 -4.28 11.34
C VAL A 12 3.75 -3.90 11.56
N ILE A 13 4.29 -3.01 10.73
CA ILE A 13 5.69 -2.55 10.81
C ILE A 13 5.69 -1.02 10.94
N ASN A 14 6.31 -0.49 12.00
CA ASN A 14 6.33 0.95 12.31
C ASN A 14 4.93 1.59 12.28
N ASN A 15 3.93 0.94 12.89
CA ASN A 15 2.53 1.35 12.90
C ASN A 15 1.87 1.41 11.51
N HIS A 16 2.32 0.58 10.56
CA HIS A 16 1.69 0.48 9.26
C HIS A 16 1.28 -0.96 8.97
N ARG A 17 0.06 -1.13 8.45
CA ARG A 17 -0.40 -2.40 7.92
C ARG A 17 0.27 -2.71 6.59
N PHE A 18 0.90 -3.87 6.53
CA PHE A 18 1.41 -4.48 5.33
C PHE A 18 0.78 -5.86 5.17
N TYR A 19 0.74 -6.31 3.93
CA TYR A 19 0.05 -7.52 3.56
C TYR A 19 1.01 -8.41 2.80
N LEU A 20 1.22 -9.61 3.31
CA LEU A 20 2.09 -10.59 2.70
C LEU A 20 1.27 -11.47 1.75
N TYR A 21 1.51 -11.32 0.46
CA TYR A 21 0.76 -11.99 -0.61
C TYR A 21 1.60 -13.10 -1.27
N PRO A 22 1.08 -14.33 -1.36
CA PRO A 22 1.75 -15.40 -2.10
C PRO A 22 1.65 -15.18 -3.61
N ILE A 23 2.75 -15.30 -4.35
CA ILE A 23 2.80 -15.04 -5.82
C ILE A 23 2.32 -16.27 -6.61
N GLU A 24 1.17 -16.83 -6.25
CA GLU A 24 0.70 -18.12 -6.78
C GLU A 24 -0.24 -17.98 -7.99
N LYS A 25 -1.16 -17.00 -7.97
CA LYS A 25 -2.28 -16.90 -8.93
C LYS A 25 -2.50 -15.48 -9.45
N LYS A 26 -2.99 -15.39 -10.69
CA LYS A 26 -3.32 -14.15 -11.42
C LYS A 26 -4.76 -13.65 -11.18
N ASP A 27 -5.37 -14.00 -10.06
CA ASP A 27 -6.77 -13.71 -9.74
C ASP A 27 -6.96 -12.42 -8.93
N LYS A 28 -5.86 -11.79 -8.49
CA LYS A 28 -5.93 -10.62 -7.59
C LYS A 28 -5.94 -9.31 -8.34
N GLN A 29 -6.88 -8.45 -7.99
CA GLN A 29 -6.84 -7.03 -8.32
C GLN A 29 -6.08 -6.29 -7.22
N LEU A 30 -4.93 -5.72 -7.57
CA LEU A 30 -4.00 -5.04 -6.64
C LEU A 30 -3.86 -3.56 -6.97
N ASN A 31 -4.95 -2.93 -7.42
CA ASN A 31 -4.97 -1.49 -7.72
C ASN A 31 -4.59 -0.69 -6.46
N PHE A 32 -3.81 0.39 -6.62
CA PHE A 32 -3.36 1.26 -5.52
C PHE A 32 -2.56 0.54 -4.42
N THR A 33 -1.72 -0.41 -4.83
CA THR A 33 -0.75 -1.07 -3.97
C THR A 33 0.68 -0.72 -4.35
N THR A 34 1.55 -0.71 -3.34
CA THR A 34 2.99 -0.44 -3.48
C THR A 34 3.80 -1.57 -2.83
N PRO A 35 4.66 -2.27 -3.58
CA PRO A 35 5.48 -3.33 -3.02
C PRO A 35 6.57 -2.76 -2.13
N GLN A 36 6.81 -3.46 -1.03
CA GLN A 36 7.83 -3.11 -0.05
C GLN A 36 9.02 -4.06 -0.14
N GLU A 37 8.74 -5.35 -0.35
CA GLU A 37 9.72 -6.42 -0.26
C GLU A 37 9.19 -7.70 -0.94
N ILE A 38 10.07 -8.57 -1.39
CA ILE A 38 9.77 -9.95 -1.80
C ILE A 38 10.54 -10.87 -0.87
N TYR A 39 9.87 -11.94 -0.47
CA TYR A 39 10.42 -13.03 0.30
C TYR A 39 10.56 -14.24 -0.60
N TYR A 40 11.72 -14.89 -0.56
CA TYR A 40 11.97 -16.20 -1.17
C TYR A 40 12.35 -17.20 -0.07
N ALA A 41 11.61 -18.31 0.02
CA ALA A 41 11.79 -19.35 1.04
C ALA A 41 11.83 -18.77 2.48
N GLY A 42 11.01 -17.77 2.76
CA GLY A 42 10.91 -17.11 4.06
C GLY A 42 11.99 -16.07 4.36
N ARG A 43 12.90 -15.78 3.42
CA ARG A 43 13.93 -14.73 3.56
C ARG A 43 13.65 -13.57 2.62
N ALA A 44 13.81 -12.35 3.13
CA ALA A 44 13.76 -11.16 2.31
C ALA A 44 14.85 -11.20 1.22
N ILE A 45 14.49 -10.81 0.01
CA ILE A 45 15.43 -10.53 -1.07
C ILE A 45 15.97 -9.11 -0.85
N ASP A 46 17.28 -8.91 -0.92
CA ASP A 46 17.88 -7.59 -0.81
C ASP A 46 17.47 -6.72 -2.00
N PHE A 47 16.71 -5.65 -1.73
CA PHE A 47 16.36 -4.63 -2.73
C PHE A 47 17.37 -3.50 -2.73
N VAL A 48 17.53 -2.85 -3.88
CA VAL A 48 18.23 -1.57 -3.97
C VAL A 48 17.58 -0.57 -3.00
N ALA A 49 18.37 -0.10 -2.03
CA ALA A 49 17.90 0.77 -0.98
C ALA A 49 17.25 2.05 -1.55
N GLY A 50 16.09 2.42 -1.01
CA GLY A 50 15.49 3.75 -1.19
C GLY A 50 14.44 3.90 -2.29
N GLN A 51 14.15 2.87 -3.11
CA GLN A 51 13.09 2.97 -4.12
C GLN A 51 12.10 1.80 -4.07
N LYS A 52 10.97 2.03 -3.41
CA LYS A 52 9.88 1.06 -3.24
C LYS A 52 8.81 1.29 -4.31
N SER A 53 8.98 0.64 -5.46
CA SER A 53 8.07 0.73 -6.60
C SER A 53 7.95 -0.62 -7.28
N TRP A 54 6.84 -0.85 -8.00
CA TRP A 54 6.68 -2.08 -8.78
C TRP A 54 7.81 -2.31 -9.79
N LYS A 55 8.30 -1.25 -10.44
CA LYS A 55 9.38 -1.36 -11.42
C LYS A 55 10.67 -1.84 -10.79
N THR A 56 11.08 -1.19 -9.70
CA THR A 56 12.31 -1.54 -8.98
C THR A 56 12.21 -2.93 -8.35
N THR A 57 11.04 -3.32 -7.85
CA THR A 57 10.78 -4.66 -7.34
C THR A 57 10.92 -5.73 -8.41
N ILE A 58 10.35 -5.51 -9.60
CA ILE A 58 10.48 -6.44 -10.74
C ILE A 58 11.94 -6.60 -11.17
N VAL A 59 12.67 -5.49 -11.31
CA VAL A 59 14.09 -5.51 -11.71
C VAL A 59 14.94 -6.23 -10.66
N SER A 60 14.68 -5.97 -9.38
CA SER A 60 15.43 -6.63 -8.29
C SER A 60 15.16 -8.13 -8.25
N LEU A 61 13.91 -8.56 -8.46
CA LEU A 61 13.58 -9.98 -8.58
C LEU A 61 14.29 -10.62 -9.76
N PHE A 62 14.23 -9.99 -10.95
CA PHE A 62 14.92 -10.50 -12.13
C PHE A 62 16.41 -10.67 -11.87
N ASN A 63 17.07 -9.63 -11.35
CA ASN A 63 18.50 -9.65 -11.09
C ASN A 63 18.87 -10.71 -10.04
N TYR A 64 18.06 -10.87 -8.99
CA TYR A 64 18.25 -11.90 -7.98
C TYR A 64 18.19 -13.31 -8.59
N LEU A 65 17.14 -13.60 -9.37
CA LEU A 65 16.98 -14.90 -10.02
C LEU A 65 18.07 -15.17 -11.05
N TYR A 66 18.45 -14.17 -11.85
CA TYR A 66 19.52 -14.28 -12.82
C TYR A 66 20.87 -14.57 -12.16
N ASN A 67 21.17 -13.93 -11.02
CA ASN A 67 22.40 -14.20 -10.28
C ASN A 67 22.40 -15.59 -9.64
N MET A 68 21.23 -16.11 -9.24
CA MET A 68 21.10 -17.46 -8.67
C MET A 68 21.20 -18.56 -9.72
N ASN A 69 20.54 -18.37 -10.86
CA ASN A 69 20.48 -19.35 -11.95
C ASN A 69 20.49 -18.63 -13.30
N PRO A 70 21.67 -18.27 -13.82
CA PRO A 70 21.77 -17.57 -15.09
C PRO A 70 21.19 -18.40 -16.24
N ILE A 71 20.39 -17.77 -17.08
CA ILE A 71 19.84 -18.35 -18.31
C ILE A 71 20.29 -17.52 -19.52
N SER A 72 20.23 -18.10 -20.72
CA SER A 72 20.72 -17.40 -21.90
C SER A 72 19.88 -16.16 -22.24
N ASP A 73 20.51 -15.09 -22.74
CA ASP A 73 19.79 -13.91 -23.24
C ASP A 73 18.77 -14.28 -24.32
N SER A 74 19.05 -15.29 -25.15
CA SER A 74 18.10 -15.75 -26.15
C SER A 74 16.84 -16.35 -25.52
N GLU A 75 16.95 -17.11 -24.43
CA GLU A 75 15.80 -17.62 -23.69
C GLU A 75 15.00 -16.47 -23.07
N ILE A 76 15.68 -15.48 -22.50
CA ILE A 76 15.06 -14.30 -21.87
C ILE A 76 14.28 -13.46 -22.89
N ILE A 77 14.88 -13.15 -24.05
CA ILE A 77 14.28 -12.29 -25.07
C ILE A 77 13.13 -12.99 -25.80
N ASN A 78 13.23 -14.32 -25.96
CA ASN A 78 12.18 -15.11 -26.62
C ASN A 78 11.04 -15.50 -25.67
N TYR A 79 11.15 -15.20 -24.37
CA TYR A 79 10.11 -15.52 -23.42
C TYR A 79 8.87 -14.65 -23.64
N VAL A 80 7.79 -15.29 -24.09
CA VAL A 80 6.50 -14.66 -24.32
C VAL A 80 5.67 -14.74 -23.05
N ILE A 81 5.25 -13.57 -22.54
CA ILE A 81 4.31 -13.53 -21.43
C ILE A 81 2.92 -13.95 -21.95
N PRO A 82 2.30 -15.04 -21.41
CA PRO A 82 1.13 -15.66 -22.02
C PRO A 82 -0.06 -14.73 -22.24
N TRP A 83 -0.35 -13.86 -21.26
CA TRP A 83 -1.48 -12.93 -21.32
C TRP A 83 -1.19 -11.66 -22.13
N LEU A 84 0.08 -11.36 -22.40
CA LEU A 84 0.49 -10.26 -23.27
C LEU A 84 0.67 -10.70 -24.73
N GLY A 85 0.92 -11.99 -24.96
CA GLY A 85 1.19 -12.55 -26.29
C GLY A 85 2.48 -12.03 -26.93
N ARG A 86 3.37 -11.39 -26.15
CA ARG A 86 4.64 -10.83 -26.63
C ARG A 86 5.73 -10.88 -25.54
N PRO A 87 7.02 -10.83 -25.91
CA PRO A 87 8.09 -10.62 -24.95
C PRO A 87 8.05 -9.20 -24.37
N ILE A 88 8.53 -9.06 -23.14
CA ILE A 88 8.69 -7.76 -22.48
C ILE A 88 10.16 -7.37 -22.27
N ILE A 89 11.10 -8.26 -22.60
CA ILE A 89 12.54 -8.03 -22.50
C ILE A 89 13.15 -7.98 -23.90
N SER A 90 14.08 -7.03 -24.14
CA SER A 90 14.70 -6.78 -25.44
C SER A 90 16.18 -6.40 -25.30
N LYS A 91 16.92 -6.48 -26.41
CA LYS A 91 18.34 -6.04 -26.50
C LYS A 91 18.49 -4.52 -26.56
N SER A 92 17.48 -3.82 -27.07
CA SER A 92 17.49 -2.38 -27.24
C SER A 92 16.38 -1.73 -26.44
N GLU A 93 16.63 -0.49 -26.02
CA GLU A 93 15.62 0.37 -25.42
C GLU A 93 14.57 0.76 -26.48
N HIS A 94 13.39 0.15 -26.44
CA HIS A 94 12.32 0.47 -27.40
C HIS A 94 11.36 1.55 -26.90
N TYR A 95 11.35 1.86 -25.60
CA TYR A 95 10.39 2.77 -24.98
C TYR A 95 11.00 3.55 -23.82
N LYS A 96 10.57 4.80 -23.61
CA LYS A 96 10.94 5.65 -22.45
C LYS A 96 10.66 5.00 -21.09
N ALA A 97 9.75 4.02 -21.04
CA ALA A 97 9.39 3.30 -19.82
C ALA A 97 10.22 2.03 -19.56
N SER A 98 11.23 1.77 -20.40
CA SER A 98 12.10 0.60 -20.25
C SER A 98 13.08 0.81 -19.10
N THR A 99 13.49 -0.28 -18.47
CA THR A 99 14.50 -0.26 -17.40
C THR A 99 15.58 -1.29 -17.71
N VAL A 100 16.83 -0.94 -17.43
CA VAL A 100 17.98 -1.80 -17.67
C VAL A 100 18.04 -2.90 -16.61
N LEU A 101 18.31 -4.13 -17.05
CA LEU A 101 18.55 -5.32 -16.21
C LEU A 101 20.06 -5.53 -16.00
N CYS A 102 20.46 -6.35 -15.01
CA CYS A 102 21.87 -6.54 -14.67
C CYS A 102 22.71 -7.15 -15.82
N ASN A 103 22.09 -7.88 -16.76
CA ASN A 103 22.74 -8.45 -17.93
C ASN A 103 22.77 -7.50 -19.14
N GLY A 104 22.39 -6.23 -18.98
CA GLY A 104 22.41 -5.23 -20.06
C GLY A 104 21.20 -5.28 -21.00
N LEU A 105 20.23 -6.17 -20.74
CA LEU A 105 18.94 -6.17 -21.44
C LEU A 105 18.00 -5.09 -20.89
N TYR A 106 16.92 -4.84 -21.62
CA TYR A 106 15.90 -3.85 -21.26
C TYR A 106 14.56 -4.52 -21.02
N ILE A 107 13.88 -4.20 -19.92
CA ILE A 107 12.51 -4.65 -19.63
C ILE A 107 11.52 -3.49 -19.79
N ASN A 108 10.45 -3.69 -20.56
CA ASN A 108 9.38 -2.70 -20.70
C ASN A 108 8.35 -2.85 -19.57
N LEU A 109 8.25 -1.84 -18.71
CA LEU A 109 7.39 -1.82 -17.53
C LEU A 109 6.43 -0.62 -17.60
N SER A 110 5.41 -0.71 -18.44
CA SER A 110 4.34 0.30 -18.56
C SER A 110 2.97 -0.30 -18.23
N PHE A 111 2.84 -0.80 -17.00
CA PHE A 111 1.68 -1.55 -16.54
C PHE A 111 1.08 -0.96 -15.26
N ASN A 112 -0.09 -1.46 -14.85
CA ASN A 112 -0.67 -1.15 -13.54
C ASN A 112 -0.19 -2.14 -12.45
N SER A 113 -0.49 -1.85 -11.18
CA SER A 113 -0.06 -2.68 -10.03
C SER A 113 -0.50 -4.14 -10.13
N THR A 114 -1.71 -4.41 -10.63
CA THR A 114 -2.22 -5.77 -10.86
C THR A 114 -1.36 -6.52 -11.87
N GLN A 115 -1.08 -5.89 -13.00
CA GLN A 115 -0.25 -6.48 -14.07
C GLN A 115 1.21 -6.63 -13.64
N TYR A 116 1.76 -5.69 -12.86
CA TYR A 116 3.11 -5.83 -12.30
C TYR A 116 3.23 -7.03 -11.38
N TYR A 117 2.21 -7.28 -10.56
CA TYR A 117 2.16 -8.48 -9.74
C TYR A 117 2.12 -9.77 -10.58
N TRP A 118 1.36 -9.79 -11.68
CA TRP A 118 1.39 -10.93 -12.61
C TRP A 118 2.76 -11.13 -13.25
N ILE A 119 3.44 -10.03 -13.60
CA ILE A 119 4.79 -10.06 -14.16
C ILE A 119 5.80 -10.67 -13.16
N LEU A 120 5.64 -10.48 -11.85
CA LEU A 120 6.49 -11.18 -10.87
C LEU A 120 6.39 -12.70 -11.04
N GLY A 121 5.16 -13.22 -11.14
CA GLY A 121 4.93 -14.65 -11.39
C GLY A 121 5.47 -15.10 -12.75
N ASP A 122 5.33 -14.27 -13.80
CA ASP A 122 5.85 -14.59 -15.14
C ASP A 122 7.38 -14.62 -15.16
N ILE A 123 8.06 -13.78 -14.39
CA ILE A 123 9.52 -13.79 -14.23
C ILE A 123 9.97 -15.03 -13.44
N ILE A 124 9.27 -15.40 -12.36
CA ILE A 124 9.59 -16.63 -11.61
C ILE A 124 9.50 -17.86 -12.54
N ASP A 125 8.49 -17.92 -13.40
CA ASP A 125 8.32 -19.00 -14.38
C ASP A 125 9.42 -19.03 -15.44
N LEU A 126 9.87 -17.86 -15.92
CA LEU A 126 11.01 -17.77 -16.85
C LEU A 126 12.24 -18.48 -16.29
N PHE A 127 12.52 -18.30 -15.00
CA PHE A 127 13.64 -18.97 -14.31
C PHE A 127 13.30 -20.39 -13.80
N LYS A 128 12.10 -20.90 -14.12
CA LYS A 128 11.62 -22.26 -13.75
C LYS A 128 11.65 -22.52 -12.25
N MET A 129 11.37 -21.49 -11.45
CA MET A 129 11.37 -21.55 -9.99
C MET A 129 9.96 -21.84 -9.45
N ASP A 130 9.87 -22.47 -8.27
CA ASP A 130 8.57 -22.71 -7.63
C ASP A 130 8.00 -21.41 -7.03
N ARG A 131 6.90 -20.94 -7.59
CA ARG A 131 6.15 -19.75 -7.15
C ARG A 131 5.71 -19.80 -5.69
N ASN A 132 5.44 -20.98 -5.14
CA ASN A 132 4.97 -21.13 -3.75
C ASN A 132 6.02 -20.69 -2.73
N LEU A 133 7.29 -20.62 -3.15
CA LEU A 133 8.38 -20.12 -2.31
C LEU A 133 8.43 -18.60 -2.24
N PHE A 134 7.65 -17.90 -3.07
CA PHE A 134 7.68 -16.44 -3.18
C PHE A 134 6.45 -15.79 -2.56
N LYS A 135 6.71 -14.76 -1.76
CA LYS A 135 5.69 -13.85 -1.25
C LYS A 135 6.12 -12.41 -1.49
N VAL A 136 5.17 -11.50 -1.69
CA VAL A 136 5.43 -10.07 -1.80
C VAL A 136 4.73 -9.34 -0.65
N LEU A 137 5.49 -8.51 0.06
CA LEU A 137 4.97 -7.61 1.08
C LEU A 137 4.45 -6.34 0.41
N LEU A 138 3.17 -6.09 0.55
CA LEU A 138 2.48 -4.98 -0.09
C LEU A 138 1.98 -3.97 0.95
N PHE A 139 2.13 -2.70 0.63
CA PHE A 139 1.35 -1.63 1.24
C PHE A 139 0.11 -1.37 0.40
N PHE A 140 -1.04 -1.25 1.05
CA PHE A 140 -2.31 -0.89 0.41
C PHE A 140 -2.65 0.54 0.78
N GLU A 141 -3.00 1.34 -0.22
CA GLU A 141 -3.74 2.56 0.10
C GLU A 141 -5.10 2.18 0.70
N PRO A 142 -5.67 3.00 1.60
CA PRO A 142 -6.94 2.69 2.26
C PRO A 142 -8.07 2.38 1.29
N ILE A 143 -8.10 3.01 0.11
CA ILE A 143 -9.10 2.72 -0.92
C ILE A 143 -9.04 1.30 -1.49
N ALA A 144 -7.89 0.63 -1.37
CA ALA A 144 -7.66 -0.72 -1.85
C ALA A 144 -7.76 -1.78 -0.75
N GLU A 145 -7.83 -1.37 0.52
CA GLU A 145 -7.94 -2.31 1.64
C GLU A 145 -9.30 -3.03 1.66
N ASN A 146 -9.33 -4.20 2.29
CA ASN A 146 -10.56 -5.00 2.42
C ASN A 146 -11.63 -4.19 3.17
N ARG A 147 -12.82 -4.04 2.58
CA ARG A 147 -13.90 -3.24 3.15
C ARG A 147 -14.33 -3.71 4.54
N LYS A 148 -14.37 -5.02 4.80
CA LYS A 148 -14.71 -5.55 6.13
C LYS A 148 -13.67 -5.15 7.17
N LEU A 149 -12.39 -5.20 6.80
CA LEU A 149 -11.30 -4.78 7.67
C LEU A 149 -11.39 -3.27 7.95
N LEU A 150 -11.59 -2.45 6.93
CA LEU A 150 -11.77 -1.00 7.10
C LEU A 150 -12.97 -0.66 7.99
N SER A 151 -14.10 -1.35 7.80
CA SER A 151 -15.27 -1.21 8.67
C SER A 151 -14.94 -1.53 10.12
N TYR A 152 -14.27 -2.65 10.37
CA TYR A 152 -13.82 -3.02 11.70
C TYR A 152 -12.91 -1.95 12.34
N ILE A 153 -11.92 -1.46 11.59
CA ILE A 153 -10.98 -0.43 12.04
C ILE A 153 -11.72 0.85 12.41
N LYS A 154 -12.62 1.29 11.52
CA LYS A 154 -13.42 2.49 11.76
C LYS A 154 -14.29 2.34 12.99
N ASP A 155 -15.02 1.24 13.14
CA ASP A 155 -15.91 1.05 14.27
C ASP A 155 -15.13 1.01 15.58
N LYS A 156 -13.97 0.33 15.60
CA LYS A 156 -13.05 0.32 16.75
C LYS A 156 -12.58 1.73 17.10
N ASN A 157 -11.98 2.45 16.15
CA ASN A 157 -11.43 3.79 16.39
C ASN A 157 -12.52 4.80 16.76
N ARG A 158 -13.69 4.69 16.15
CA ARG A 158 -14.87 5.51 16.48
C ARG A 158 -15.32 5.28 17.92
N ASN A 159 -15.46 4.02 18.34
CA ASN A 159 -15.87 3.67 19.70
C ASN A 159 -14.83 4.12 20.74
N GLN A 160 -13.54 3.97 20.44
CA GLN A 160 -12.45 4.44 21.31
C GLN A 160 -12.43 5.97 21.41
N PHE A 161 -12.66 6.68 20.31
CA PHE A 161 -12.75 8.12 20.32
C PHE A 161 -13.97 8.62 21.12
N GLU A 162 -15.10 7.93 21.03
CA GLU A 162 -16.27 8.25 21.85
C GLU A 162 -15.97 8.13 23.35
N LEU A 163 -15.27 7.06 23.76
CA LEU A 163 -14.82 6.88 25.15
C LEU A 163 -13.87 8.01 25.57
N TYR A 164 -12.89 8.34 24.73
CA TYR A 164 -11.95 9.44 24.97
C TYR A 164 -12.67 10.77 25.21
N LEU A 165 -13.67 11.10 24.39
CA LEU A 165 -14.45 12.33 24.54
C LEU A 165 -15.25 12.35 25.86
N LYS A 166 -15.81 11.20 26.26
CA LYS A 166 -16.54 11.06 27.54
C LYS A 166 -15.60 11.25 28.73
N GLU A 167 -14.42 10.64 28.70
CA GLU A 167 -13.40 10.79 29.75
C GLU A 167 -12.96 12.25 29.92
N LYS A 168 -12.83 12.98 28.80
CA LYS A 168 -12.50 14.42 28.82
C LYS A 168 -13.70 15.33 29.12
N SER A 169 -14.88 14.77 29.42
CA SER A 169 -16.12 15.52 29.66
C SER A 169 -16.50 16.48 28.52
N LEU A 170 -16.20 16.11 27.28
CA LEU A 170 -16.49 16.91 26.08
C LEU A 170 -17.88 16.59 25.51
N ASN A 171 -18.46 17.53 24.76
CA ASN A 171 -19.74 17.33 24.07
C ASN A 171 -19.58 16.36 22.88
N PHE A 172 -19.59 15.07 23.17
CA PHE A 172 -19.33 14.04 22.17
C PHE A 172 -20.35 14.07 21.02
N ALA A 173 -21.65 14.30 21.30
CA ALA A 173 -22.68 14.31 20.26
C ALA A 173 -22.41 15.38 19.18
N THR A 174 -22.00 16.58 19.59
CA THR A 174 -21.66 17.67 18.66
C THR A 174 -20.37 17.37 17.90
N ILE A 175 -19.35 16.86 18.62
CA ILE A 175 -18.06 16.53 18.02
C ILE A 175 -18.22 15.41 16.98
N MET A 176 -18.96 14.33 17.30
CA MET A 176 -19.22 13.23 16.38
C MET A 176 -19.96 13.68 15.11
N LYS A 177 -20.99 14.53 15.25
CA LYS A 177 -21.70 15.11 14.10
C LYS A 177 -20.76 15.95 13.22
N ASN A 178 -19.83 16.69 13.82
CA ASN A 178 -18.82 17.42 13.07
C ASN A 178 -17.86 16.45 12.36
N VAL A 179 -17.43 15.36 13.00
CA VAL A 179 -16.58 14.34 12.35
C VAL A 179 -17.28 13.73 11.14
N ASP A 180 -18.56 13.36 11.24
CA ASP A 180 -19.32 12.81 10.10
C ASP A 180 -19.40 13.81 8.93
N THR A 181 -19.58 15.09 9.24
CA THR A 181 -19.55 16.17 8.25
C THR A 181 -18.17 16.32 7.61
N ILE A 182 -17.11 16.27 8.41
CA ILE A 182 -15.73 16.36 7.93
C ILE A 182 -15.42 15.16 7.03
N ASN A 183 -15.77 13.94 7.43
CA ASN A 183 -15.57 12.71 6.66
C ASN A 183 -16.19 12.80 5.26
N THR A 184 -17.41 13.37 5.15
CA THR A 184 -18.08 13.59 3.86
C THR A 184 -17.26 14.49 2.91
N ILE A 185 -16.55 15.47 3.46
CA ILE A 185 -15.69 16.38 2.69
C ILE A 185 -14.31 15.74 2.45
N PHE A 186 -13.76 15.10 3.47
CA PHE A 186 -12.45 14.45 3.48
C PHE A 186 -12.34 13.35 2.42
N ALA A 187 -13.40 12.54 2.28
CA ALA A 187 -13.50 11.49 1.26
C ALA A 187 -13.37 11.99 -0.19
N LYS A 188 -13.64 13.28 -0.43
CA LYS A 188 -13.50 13.91 -1.76
C LYS A 188 -12.09 14.42 -2.03
N GLU A 189 -11.27 14.56 -0.99
CA GLU A 189 -9.99 15.26 -1.05
C GLU A 189 -8.78 14.40 -0.66
N SER A 190 -9.02 13.23 -0.06
CA SER A 190 -8.00 12.28 0.42
C SER A 190 -8.28 10.85 -0.03
N SER A 191 -7.23 10.03 -0.15
CA SER A 191 -7.34 8.58 -0.33
C SER A 191 -7.73 7.86 0.97
N TYR A 192 -7.52 8.49 2.12
CA TYR A 192 -8.14 8.06 3.38
C TYR A 192 -9.57 8.59 3.33
N VAL A 193 -10.55 7.74 3.03
CA VAL A 193 -11.95 8.20 2.87
C VAL A 193 -12.67 8.44 4.21
N ASP A 194 -12.01 8.15 5.34
CA ASP A 194 -12.53 8.33 6.69
C ASP A 194 -11.39 8.66 7.67
N LEU A 195 -11.62 9.61 8.58
CA LEU A 195 -10.70 10.04 9.63
C LEU A 195 -10.42 8.94 10.68
N TYR A 196 -11.19 7.86 10.68
CA TYR A 196 -10.97 6.69 11.55
C TYR A 196 -10.12 5.59 10.92
N TYR A 197 -9.61 5.75 9.68
CA TYR A 197 -8.78 4.73 9.02
C TYR A 197 -7.28 4.83 9.32
N PHE A 198 -6.88 5.78 10.17
CA PHE A 198 -5.48 6.04 10.45
C PHE A 198 -4.93 5.11 11.51
N ASP A 199 -3.68 4.69 11.29
CA ASP A 199 -2.96 3.81 12.21
C ASP A 199 -2.14 4.57 13.26
N ASP A 200 -1.73 5.79 12.93
CA ASP A 200 -0.82 6.56 13.77
C ASP A 200 -1.09 8.06 13.66
N HIS A 201 -0.67 8.77 14.71
CA HIS A 201 -0.78 10.22 14.83
C HIS A 201 -0.08 10.98 13.70
N THR A 202 1.11 10.56 13.29
CA THR A 202 1.92 11.31 12.31
C THR A 202 1.23 11.36 10.96
N ARG A 203 0.69 10.22 10.50
CA ARG A 203 -0.08 10.16 9.26
C ARG A 203 -1.38 10.95 9.36
N PHE A 204 -2.13 10.76 10.44
CA PHE A 204 -3.35 11.51 10.68
C PHE A 204 -3.09 13.01 10.60
N TYR A 205 -2.08 13.48 11.32
CA TYR A 205 -1.66 14.88 11.35
C TYR A 205 -1.33 15.40 9.94
N ASN A 206 -0.48 14.68 9.20
CA ASN A 206 -0.05 15.08 7.86
C ASN A 206 -1.22 15.17 6.86
N GLU A 207 -2.13 14.20 6.88
CA GLU A 207 -3.30 14.21 6.00
C GLU A 207 -4.30 15.30 6.40
N VAL A 208 -4.54 15.52 7.68
CA VAL A 208 -5.40 16.61 8.17
C VAL A 208 -4.84 17.98 7.78
N HIS A 209 -3.53 18.20 7.90
CA HIS A 209 -2.90 19.44 7.45
C HIS A 209 -3.05 19.65 5.93
N ARG A 210 -2.85 18.59 5.15
CA ARG A 210 -3.05 18.64 3.69
C ARG A 210 -4.50 18.97 3.34
N PHE A 211 -5.45 18.35 4.02
CA PHE A 211 -6.88 18.58 3.85
C PHE A 211 -7.29 20.01 4.17
N LEU A 212 -6.90 20.53 5.34
CA LEU A 212 -7.20 21.91 5.73
C LEU A 212 -6.63 22.91 4.73
N ARG A 213 -5.38 22.70 4.28
CA ARG A 213 -4.76 23.54 3.25
C ARG A 213 -5.57 23.55 1.95
N LYS A 214 -6.04 22.39 1.48
CA LYS A 214 -6.86 22.28 0.26
C LYS A 214 -8.21 23.00 0.40
N ILE A 215 -8.87 22.87 1.55
CA ILE A 215 -10.16 23.54 1.80
C ILE A 215 -9.99 25.05 1.83
N SER A 216 -8.97 25.56 2.52
CA SER A 216 -8.70 27.00 2.58
C SER A 216 -8.41 27.58 1.19
N GLN A 217 -7.67 26.86 0.34
CA GLN A 217 -7.40 27.26 -1.04
C GLN A 217 -8.67 27.32 -1.91
N LYS A 218 -9.72 26.57 -1.58
CA LYS A 218 -11.02 26.62 -2.28
C LYS A 218 -11.96 27.73 -1.76
N GLY A 219 -11.44 28.68 -0.99
CA GLY A 219 -12.23 29.81 -0.45
C GLY A 219 -13.19 29.42 0.68
N LYS A 220 -13.05 28.22 1.25
CA LYS A 220 -13.92 27.70 2.32
C LYS A 220 -13.29 27.89 3.72
N LEU A 221 -12.79 29.09 3.99
CA LEU A 221 -12.09 29.42 5.25
C LEU A 221 -12.97 29.17 6.49
N ASP A 222 -14.25 29.51 6.42
CA ASP A 222 -15.19 29.30 7.53
C ASP A 222 -15.35 27.82 7.92
N TYR A 223 -15.30 26.92 6.93
CA TYR A 223 -15.33 25.48 7.18
C TYR A 223 -14.04 25.01 7.85
N ALA A 224 -12.88 25.50 7.39
CA ALA A 224 -11.59 25.14 7.97
C ALA A 224 -11.52 25.55 9.45
N GLN A 225 -11.92 26.79 9.78
CA GLN A 225 -11.97 27.29 11.16
C GLN A 225 -12.99 26.51 12.02
N LYS A 226 -14.19 26.24 11.47
CA LYS A 226 -15.23 25.46 12.17
C LYS A 226 -14.76 24.06 12.56
N PHE A 227 -13.98 23.41 11.70
CA PHE A 227 -13.54 22.02 11.90
C PHE A 227 -12.26 21.90 12.74
N GLU A 228 -11.51 22.97 12.91
CA GLU A 228 -10.21 22.96 13.59
C GLU A 228 -10.29 22.42 15.02
N GLY A 229 -11.29 22.84 15.80
CA GLY A 229 -11.50 22.33 17.15
C GLY A 229 -11.84 20.83 17.20
N THR A 230 -12.65 20.36 16.26
CA THR A 230 -12.99 18.92 16.16
C THR A 230 -11.79 18.09 15.76
N LEU A 231 -11.02 18.56 14.77
CA LEU A 231 -9.81 17.92 14.30
C LEU A 231 -8.71 17.92 15.38
N LYS A 232 -8.65 18.95 16.22
CA LYS A 232 -7.75 18.99 17.37
C LYS A 232 -8.04 17.85 18.34
N TYR A 233 -9.30 17.60 18.70
CA TYR A 233 -9.64 16.47 19.58
C TYR A 233 -9.24 15.12 18.98
N LEU A 234 -9.40 14.93 17.66
CA LEU A 234 -8.93 13.72 17.00
C LEU A 234 -7.40 13.62 16.98
N LYS A 235 -6.68 14.74 16.77
CA LYS A 235 -5.21 14.77 16.85
C LYS A 235 -4.75 14.36 18.25
N ASP A 236 -5.36 14.96 19.27
CA ASP A 236 -5.05 14.67 20.67
C ASP A 236 -5.35 13.19 20.99
N PHE A 237 -6.50 12.67 20.52
CA PHE A 237 -6.83 11.24 20.63
C PHE A 237 -5.73 10.36 20.05
N TYR A 238 -5.33 10.55 18.79
CA TYR A 238 -4.29 9.73 18.15
C TYR A 238 -2.91 9.92 18.80
N SER A 239 -2.63 11.09 19.38
CA SER A 239 -1.38 11.37 20.11
C SER A 239 -1.35 10.68 21.47
N ASP A 240 -2.47 10.70 22.21
CA ASP A 240 -2.60 10.11 23.54
C ASP A 240 -2.66 8.58 23.46
N THR A 241 -3.29 8.03 22.42
CA THR A 241 -3.29 6.59 22.13
C THR A 241 -1.99 6.11 21.48
N LYS A 242 -0.82 6.53 21.99
CA LYS A 242 0.53 6.11 21.50
C LYS A 242 0.70 4.60 21.30
N ASN A 243 -0.21 3.80 21.85
CA ASN A 243 -0.38 2.39 21.58
C ASN A 243 -1.86 2.09 21.28
N ILE A 244 -2.39 2.48 20.11
CA ILE A 244 -3.35 1.59 19.47
C ILE A 244 -2.52 0.36 19.09
N GLU A 245 -2.25 -0.49 20.07
CA GLU A 245 -1.82 -1.84 19.79
C GLU A 245 -2.92 -2.37 18.87
N PHE A 246 -2.54 -2.52 17.62
CA PHE A 246 -3.28 -3.27 16.63
C PHE A 246 -3.27 -4.75 17.01
N ARG A 247 -3.74 -5.05 18.23
CA ARG A 247 -4.40 -6.28 18.60
C ARG A 247 -5.69 -6.33 17.78
N TYR A 248 -5.52 -6.65 16.51
CA TYR A 248 -6.56 -7.27 15.68
C TYR A 248 -6.81 -8.70 16.15
#